data_AF-N9NXJ3-F1
#
_entry.id   AF-N9NXJ3-F1
#
_cell.length_a   1.000
_cell.length_b   1.000
_cell.length_c   1.000
_cell.angle_alpha   90.00
_cell.angle_beta   90.00
_cell.angle_gamma   90.00
#
_symmetry.space_group_name_H-M   'P 1'
#
loop_
_entity.id
_entity.type
_entity.pdbx_description
1 polymer ?
#
loop_
_entity_poly.entity_id
_entity_poly.type
_entity_poly.pdbx_seq_one_letter_code
_entity_poly.pdbx_strand_id
1 'polypeptide(L)'
;MSKKVFEDSDKKIILPADIKFDNGLVVPIEEVSVNTVRDDDNNIIALDLNTDYDGPTMTNHIVFDIYGQPDTGIGLYDEDPDDYEHPDDRSYDVAEDISQETLDEIQIQIK
;
A
#
# COMPACT_ATOMS: atom_id res chain seq x y z
N MET A 1 4.65 -13.83 13.68
CA MET A 1 4.47 -13.03 12.46
C MET A 1 3.19 -12.26 12.60
N SER A 2 3.28 -10.93 12.68
CA SER A 2 2.12 -10.07 12.78
C SER A 2 1.56 -9.83 11.38
N LYS A 3 0.23 -9.84 11.25
CA LYS A 3 -0.47 -9.49 10.01
C LYS A 3 -1.33 -8.26 10.30
N LYS A 4 -1.43 -7.34 9.35
CA LYS A 4 -2.39 -6.24 9.43
C LYS A 4 -3.70 -6.63 8.75
N VAL A 5 -4.80 -6.34 9.43
CA VAL A 5 -6.15 -6.69 8.99
C VAL A 5 -6.97 -5.41 8.94
N PHE A 6 -7.62 -5.19 7.81
CA PHE A 6 -8.53 -4.08 7.57
C PHE A 6 -9.88 -4.64 7.14
N GLU A 7 -10.97 -4.01 7.55
CA GLU A 7 -12.30 -4.43 7.14
C GLU A 7 -13.25 -3.25 6.98
N ASP A 8 -14.22 -3.46 6.11
CA ASP A 8 -15.41 -2.64 5.93
C ASP A 8 -16.66 -3.54 5.95
N SER A 9 -17.79 -3.00 5.49
CA SER A 9 -19.05 -3.74 5.38
C SER A 9 -19.02 -4.88 4.37
N ASP A 10 -18.18 -4.77 3.34
CA ASP A 10 -18.25 -5.60 2.13
C ASP A 10 -17.12 -6.63 2.08
N LYS A 11 -15.97 -6.32 2.68
CA LYS A 11 -14.78 -7.14 2.60
C LYS A 11 -13.88 -7.04 3.83
N LYS A 12 -12.98 -8.01 3.92
CA LYS A 12 -11.88 -8.06 4.87
C LYS A 12 -10.58 -8.28 4.11
N ILE A 13 -9.63 -7.36 4.29
CA ILE A 13 -8.32 -7.34 3.66
C ILE A 13 -7.27 -7.76 4.70
N ILE A 14 -6.42 -8.71 4.38
CA ILE A 14 -5.34 -9.19 5.24
C ILE A 14 -4.03 -9.03 4.46
N LEU A 15 -3.18 -8.11 4.93
CA LEU A 15 -1.85 -7.92 4.38
C LEU A 15 -0.90 -9.03 4.84
N PRO A 16 0.12 -9.38 4.02
CA PRO A 16 1.17 -10.29 4.43
C PRO A 16 1.99 -9.74 5.61
N ALA A 17 2.81 -10.61 6.19
CA ALA A 17 3.66 -10.23 7.32
C ALA A 17 4.86 -9.37 6.89
N ASP A 18 5.25 -9.49 5.62
CA ASP A 18 6.36 -8.77 5.00
C ASP A 18 5.87 -8.16 3.68
N ILE A 19 6.25 -6.91 3.42
CA ILE A 19 6.04 -6.22 2.14
C ILE A 19 7.33 -6.33 1.35
N LYS A 20 7.26 -7.00 0.20
CA LYS A 20 8.37 -7.18 -0.74
C LYS A 20 8.21 -6.16 -1.87
N PHE A 21 9.31 -5.54 -2.25
CA PHE A 21 9.39 -4.61 -3.36
C PHE A 21 10.13 -5.24 -4.54
N ASP A 22 9.93 -4.70 -5.75
CA ASP A 22 10.49 -5.28 -6.99
C ASP A 22 12.03 -5.30 -7.04
N ASN A 23 12.69 -4.35 -6.36
CA ASN A 23 14.15 -4.37 -6.17
C ASN A 23 14.67 -5.44 -5.20
N GLY A 24 13.78 -6.26 -4.62
CA GLY A 24 14.12 -7.32 -3.68
C GLY A 24 14.23 -6.86 -2.22
N LEU A 25 13.91 -5.60 -1.92
CA LEU A 25 13.76 -5.12 -0.55
C LEU A 25 12.57 -5.81 0.11
N VAL A 26 12.73 -6.15 1.39
CA VAL A 26 11.68 -6.76 2.21
C VAL A 26 11.57 -5.98 3.51
N VAL A 27 10.38 -5.44 3.78
CA VAL A 27 10.09 -4.64 4.97
C VAL A 27 8.99 -5.34 5.79
N PRO A 28 9.22 -5.61 7.10
CA PRO A 28 8.19 -6.18 7.96
C PRO A 28 6.96 -5.27 8.07
N ILE A 29 5.74 -5.82 8.03
CA ILE A 29 4.50 -5.04 8.10
C ILE A 29 4.33 -4.22 9.39
N GLU A 30 5.09 -4.56 10.44
CA GLU A 30 5.15 -3.80 11.68
C GLU A 30 5.85 -2.44 11.52
N GLU A 31 6.78 -2.34 10.57
CA GLU A 31 7.54 -1.14 10.22
C GLU A 31 6.85 -0.30 9.11
N VAL A 32 5.86 -0.90 8.44
CA VAL A 32 5.05 -0.22 7.42
C VAL A 32 3.91 0.54 8.09
N SER A 33 3.81 1.85 7.89
CA SER A 33 2.60 2.60 8.23
C SER A 33 1.55 2.39 7.15
N VAL A 34 0.32 2.05 7.54
CA VAL A 34 -0.77 1.75 6.59
C VAL A 34 -1.99 2.58 6.92
N ASN A 35 -2.48 3.36 5.97
CA ASN A 35 -3.69 4.17 6.07
C ASN A 35 -4.76 3.63 5.13
N THR A 36 -6.01 3.57 5.57
CA THR A 36 -7.13 3.15 4.73
C THR A 36 -7.74 4.34 4.02
N VAL A 37 -7.86 4.28 2.70
CA VAL A 37 -8.64 5.23 1.91
C VAL A 37 -10.03 4.67 1.67
N ARG A 38 -11.06 5.51 1.85
CA ARG A 38 -12.46 5.09 1.84
C ARG A 38 -13.31 5.97 0.92
N ASP A 39 -14.33 5.37 0.32
CA ASP A 39 -15.35 6.09 -0.45
C ASP A 39 -16.46 6.69 0.45
N ASP A 40 -17.44 7.35 -0.18
CA ASP A 40 -18.60 7.96 0.48
C ASP A 40 -19.48 6.93 1.23
N ASP A 41 -19.48 5.67 0.79
CA ASP A 41 -20.20 4.57 1.42
C ASP A 41 -19.38 3.89 2.53
N ASN A 42 -18.20 4.45 2.86
CA ASN A 42 -17.26 3.96 3.87
C ASN A 42 -16.64 2.59 3.53
N ASN A 43 -16.63 2.20 2.26
CA ASN A 43 -15.90 1.05 1.76
C ASN A 43 -14.43 1.40 1.55
N ILE A 44 -13.53 0.46 1.86
CA ILE A 44 -12.10 0.63 1.61
C ILE A 44 -11.86 0.50 0.10
N ILE A 45 -11.36 1.55 -0.53
CA ILE A 45 -11.04 1.55 -1.97
C ILE A 45 -9.53 1.41 -2.23
N ALA A 46 -8.70 1.86 -1.28
CA ALA A 46 -7.27 1.68 -1.32
C ALA A 46 -6.64 1.62 0.09
N LEU A 47 -5.41 1.14 0.16
CA LEU A 47 -4.53 1.26 1.32
C LEU A 47 -3.28 2.04 0.91
N ASP A 48 -2.96 3.12 1.60
CA ASP A 48 -1.67 3.79 1.46
C ASP A 48 -0.64 3.16 2.40
N LEU A 49 0.55 2.89 1.89
CA LEU A 49 1.68 2.28 2.58
C LEU A 49 2.85 3.26 2.58
N ASN A 50 3.39 3.51 3.77
CA ASN A 50 4.62 4.29 3.95
C ASN A 50 5.65 3.46 4.71
N THR A 51 6.85 3.36 4.17
CA THR A 51 7.97 2.66 4.80
C THR A 51 9.21 3.54 4.85
N ASP A 52 9.76 3.72 6.06
CA ASP A 52 11.05 4.39 6.25
C ASP A 52 12.16 3.34 6.26
N TYR A 53 12.88 3.19 5.14
CA TYR A 53 13.99 2.23 5.02
C TYR A 53 15.34 2.94 4.97
N ASP A 54 15.95 3.12 6.15
CA ASP A 54 17.33 3.62 6.40
C ASP A 54 17.83 4.64 5.35
N GLY A 55 16.98 5.61 5.02
CA GLY A 55 17.11 6.48 3.86
C GLY A 55 15.76 7.02 3.38
N PRO A 56 15.48 7.01 2.07
CA PRO A 56 14.26 7.59 1.49
C PRO A 56 12.98 6.91 2.00
N THR A 57 11.92 7.69 2.22
CA THR A 57 10.60 7.13 2.51
C THR A 57 10.02 6.56 1.21
N MET A 58 9.53 5.32 1.25
CA MET A 58 8.80 4.76 0.11
C MET A 58 7.31 4.87 0.39
N THR A 59 6.62 5.59 -0.50
CA THR A 59 5.18 5.80 -0.45
C THR A 59 4.54 5.05 -1.63
N ASN A 60 3.63 4.15 -1.31
CA ASN A 60 2.91 3.31 -2.27
C ASN A 60 1.44 3.26 -1.87
N HIS A 61 0.58 2.81 -2.78
CA HIS A 61 -0.81 2.48 -2.47
C HIS A 61 -1.23 1.18 -3.14
N ILE A 62 -2.17 0.47 -2.51
CA ILE A 62 -2.80 -0.74 -3.03
C ILE A 62 -4.27 -0.43 -3.27
N VAL A 63 -4.71 -0.47 -4.52
CA VAL A 63 -6.12 -0.31 -4.93
C VAL A 63 -6.81 -1.66 -4.93
N PHE A 64 -8.09 -1.69 -4.55
CA PHE A 64 -8.92 -2.87 -4.69
C PHE A 64 -10.00 -2.60 -5.73
N ASP A 65 -10.01 -3.40 -6.79
CA ASP A 65 -11.10 -3.33 -7.77
C ASP A 65 -12.44 -3.85 -7.18
N ILE A 66 -13.51 -3.73 -7.95
CA ILE A 66 -14.86 -4.18 -7.56
C ILE A 66 -14.96 -5.70 -7.30
N TYR A 67 -13.95 -6.48 -7.70
CA TYR A 67 -13.84 -7.91 -7.48
C TYR A 67 -12.87 -8.27 -6.35
N GLY A 68 -12.25 -7.26 -5.73
CA GLY A 68 -11.21 -7.45 -4.72
C GLY A 68 -9.91 -7.97 -5.30
N GLN A 69 -9.55 -7.64 -6.54
CA GLN A 69 -8.20 -7.85 -7.05
C GLN A 69 -7.32 -6.67 -6.60
N PRO A 70 -6.22 -6.94 -5.88
CA PRO A 70 -5.29 -5.89 -5.49
C PRO A 70 -4.44 -5.47 -6.70
N ASP A 71 -4.32 -4.16 -6.90
CA ASP A 71 -3.37 -3.52 -7.82
C ASP A 71 -2.54 -2.50 -7.03
N THR A 72 -1.35 -2.15 -7.51
CA THR A 72 -0.43 -1.26 -6.79
C THR A 72 -0.02 -0.07 -7.64
N GLY A 73 0.25 1.05 -6.97
CA GLY A 73 0.87 2.21 -7.58
C GLY A 73 1.79 2.92 -6.59
N ILE A 74 2.70 3.72 -7.14
CA ILE A 74 3.62 4.56 -6.38
C ILE A 74 2.90 5.84 -5.95
N GLY A 75 3.22 6.37 -4.77
CA GLY A 75 2.58 7.55 -4.18
C GLY A 75 1.33 7.20 -3.35
N LEU A 76 0.68 8.21 -2.78
CA LEU A 76 -0.61 8.04 -2.11
C LEU A 76 -1.74 7.98 -3.13
N TYR A 77 -2.81 7.25 -2.80
CA TYR A 77 -3.96 7.12 -3.70
C TYR A 77 -4.69 8.45 -3.96
N ASP A 78 -4.77 9.32 -2.95
CA ASP A 78 -5.50 10.60 -3.02
C ASP A 78 -4.64 11.78 -3.54
N GLU A 79 -3.38 11.53 -3.92
CA GLU A 79 -2.51 12.57 -4.47
C GLU A 79 -2.68 12.70 -5.99
N ASP A 80 -2.74 13.94 -6.48
CA ASP A 80 -2.75 14.21 -7.91
C ASP A 80 -1.36 13.86 -8.47
N PRO A 81 -1.23 12.91 -9.41
CA PRO A 81 0.06 12.57 -10.01
C PRO A 81 0.73 13.76 -10.70
N ASP A 82 -0.02 14.79 -11.11
CA ASP A 82 0.50 16.02 -11.70
C ASP A 82 0.89 17.09 -10.65
N ASP A 83 0.41 16.96 -9.41
CA ASP A 83 0.65 17.89 -8.29
C ASP A 83 1.42 17.21 -7.14
N TYR A 84 2.04 16.05 -7.41
CA TYR A 84 3.01 15.43 -6.51
C TYR A 84 4.26 16.34 -6.46
N GLU A 85 4.16 17.39 -5.66
CA GLU A 85 5.29 18.20 -5.24
C GLU A 85 6.19 17.28 -4.40
N HIS A 86 7.15 16.61 -5.06
CA HIS A 86 8.37 16.25 -4.38
C HIS A 86 8.92 17.57 -3.82
N PRO A 87 8.95 17.81 -2.49
CA PRO A 87 9.78 18.89 -1.97
C PRO A 87 11.17 18.70 -2.59
N ASP A 88 11.80 19.78 -3.06
CA ASP A 88 13.01 19.84 -3.91
C ASP A 88 14.21 18.95 -3.51
N ASP A 89 14.09 18.17 -2.44
CA ASP A 89 14.94 17.11 -1.96
C ASP A 89 14.77 15.79 -2.74
N ARG A 90 15.07 15.84 -4.04
CA ARG A 90 15.12 14.70 -4.98
C ARG A 90 16.11 13.57 -4.62
N SER A 91 16.64 13.56 -3.41
CA SER A 91 17.50 12.50 -2.85
C SER A 91 16.79 11.52 -1.93
N TYR A 92 15.48 11.69 -1.69
CA TYR A 92 14.79 11.01 -0.59
C TYR A 92 13.48 10.27 -0.91
N ASP A 93 13.10 10.11 -2.18
CA ASP A 93 12.04 9.16 -2.57
C ASP A 93 12.64 8.11 -3.52
N VAL A 94 12.69 6.85 -3.10
CA VAL A 94 12.93 5.74 -4.02
C VAL A 94 11.55 5.22 -4.40
N ALA A 95 11.16 5.54 -5.63
CA ALA A 95 9.96 5.02 -6.28
C ALA A 95 10.20 3.55 -6.63
N GLU A 96 9.88 2.66 -5.70
CA GLU A 96 9.89 1.22 -5.94
C GLU A 96 8.49 0.65 -5.73
N ASP A 97 8.02 -0.08 -6.75
CA ASP A 97 6.74 -0.75 -6.72
C ASP A 97 6.76 -1.94 -5.74
N ILE A 98 5.60 -2.18 -5.15
CA ILE A 98 5.31 -3.40 -4.40
C ILE A 98 5.35 -4.57 -5.38
N SER A 99 6.07 -5.63 -5.03
CA SER A 99 6.22 -6.77 -5.92
C SER A 99 4.93 -7.55 -6.09
N GLN A 100 4.79 -8.20 -7.25
CA GLN A 100 3.66 -9.10 -7.52
C GLN A 100 3.54 -10.21 -6.46
N GLU A 101 4.66 -10.66 -5.89
CA GLU A 101 4.66 -11.66 -4.82
C GLU A 101 3.92 -11.15 -3.57
N THR A 102 4.11 -9.89 -3.20
CA THR A 102 3.34 -9.27 -2.11
C THR A 102 1.86 -9.22 -2.45
N LEU A 103 1.50 -8.83 -3.68
CA LEU A 103 0.10 -8.76 -4.12
C LEU A 103 -0.59 -10.13 -4.08
N ASP A 104 0.10 -11.18 -4.54
CA ASP A 104 -0.40 -12.55 -4.54
C ASP A 104 -0.62 -13.11 -3.11
N GLU A 105 0.11 -12.58 -2.12
CA GLU A 105 -0.04 -12.96 -0.71
C GLU A 105 -1.17 -12.21 0.03
N ILE A 106 -1.68 -11.11 -0.54
CA ILE A 106 -2.80 -10.35 0.04
C ILE A 106 -4.07 -11.21 -0.01
N GLN A 107 -4.74 -11.34 1.13
CA GLN A 107 -5.98 -12.11 1.20
C GLN A 107 -7.17 -11.18 1.33
N ILE A 108 -8.12 -11.32 0.40
CA ILE A 108 -9.36 -10.54 0.38
C ILE A 108 -10.53 -11.50 0.53
N GLN A 109 -11.35 -11.26 1.56
CA GLN A 109 -12.53 -12.05 1.88
C GLN A 109 -13.77 -11.18 1.72
N ILE A 110 -14.56 -11.44 0.67
CA ILE A 110 -15.84 -10.76 0.41
C ILE A 110 -16.91 -11.33 1.35
N LYS A 111 -17.74 -10.46 1.94
CA LYS A 111 -18.78 -10.77 2.93
C LYS A 111 -20.15 -11.02 2.31
#